data_AF-A0AAU5EJL2-F1
#
_entry.id   AF-A0AAU5EJL2-F1
#
_cell.length_a   1.000
_cell.length_b   1.000
_cell.length_c   1.000
_cell.angle_alpha   90.00
_cell.angle_beta   90.00
_cell.angle_gamma   90.00
#
_symmetry.space_group_name_H-M   'P 1'
#
loop_
_entity.id
_entity.type
_entity.pdbx_description
1 polymer ?
#
loop_
_entity_poly.entity_id
_entity_poly.type
_entity_poly.pdbx_seq_one_letter_code
_entity_poly.pdbx_strand_id
1 'polypeptide(L)'
;MGVPPARAYSSAGAGDRWQIEVDRSICIGSAQCTHQAPDRFHLDTAMQSHPTAPESDANEKILAAAEGCPVEAIMITLLGSGEPVFPPEE
;
A
#
# COMPACT_ATOMS: atom_id res chain seq x y z
N MET A 1 -19.86 20.45 -21.48
CA MET A 1 -18.86 20.32 -20.40
C MET A 1 -19.55 19.58 -19.27
N GLY A 2 -19.76 18.27 -19.36
CA GLY A 2 -18.72 17.26 -19.55
C GLY A 2 -18.18 16.89 -18.19
N VAL A 3 -19.04 16.38 -17.31
CA VAL A 3 -18.67 15.81 -16.02
C VAL A 3 -17.76 14.60 -16.35
N PRO A 4 -16.50 14.54 -15.90
CA PRO A 4 -15.73 13.31 -16.05
C PRO A 4 -16.43 12.22 -15.22
N PRO A 5 -16.58 10.99 -15.73
CA PRO A 5 -16.96 9.88 -14.87
C PRO A 5 -15.83 9.69 -13.87
N ALA A 6 -16.11 9.91 -12.58
CA ALA A 6 -15.29 9.37 -11.52
C ALA A 6 -15.10 7.89 -11.85
N ARG A 7 -13.86 7.51 -12.15
CA ARG A 7 -13.48 6.16 -12.51
C ARG A 7 -13.92 5.26 -11.36
N ALA A 8 -15.05 4.60 -11.57
CA ALA A 8 -15.08 3.17 -11.60
C ALA A 8 -13.92 2.56 -10.79
N TYR A 9 -14.16 2.33 -9.50
CA TYR A 9 -13.69 1.13 -8.80
C TYR A 9 -14.28 -0.12 -9.49
N SER A 10 -14.16 -0.21 -10.82
CA SER A 10 -14.69 -1.29 -11.62
C SER A 10 -13.55 -2.27 -11.85
N SER A 11 -13.77 -3.44 -11.27
CA SER A 11 -12.92 -4.62 -11.26
C SER A 11 -11.59 -4.44 -10.52
N ALA A 12 -11.62 -4.68 -9.21
CA ALA A 12 -10.63 -5.59 -8.61
C ALA A 12 -10.80 -6.94 -9.34
N GLY A 13 -10.27 -7.00 -10.55
CA GLY A 13 -10.22 -8.18 -11.38
C GLY A 13 -9.04 -9.00 -10.89
N ALA A 14 -9.15 -10.32 -10.94
CA ALA A 14 -8.01 -11.20 -10.78
C ALA A 14 -6.90 -10.80 -11.79
N GLY A 15 -5.95 -9.96 -11.38
CA GLY A 15 -4.92 -9.40 -12.26
C GLY A 15 -4.27 -8.08 -11.84
N ASP A 16 -4.80 -7.35 -10.85
CA ASP A 16 -4.16 -6.10 -10.41
C ASP A 16 -2.86 -6.40 -9.67
N ARG A 17 -1.73 -5.95 -10.23
CA ARG A 17 -0.41 -5.99 -9.60
C ARG A 17 -0.18 -4.67 -8.89
N TRP A 18 0.38 -4.71 -7.70
CA TRP A 18 0.70 -3.55 -6.88
C TRP A 18 2.19 -3.39 -6.72
N GLN A 19 2.65 -2.14 -6.78
CA GLN A 19 3.93 -1.69 -6.27
C GLN A 19 3.72 -1.18 -4.84
N ILE A 20 4.57 -1.63 -3.91
CA ILE A 20 4.46 -1.34 -2.48
C ILE A 20 5.75 -0.68 -2.03
N GLU A 21 5.62 0.48 -1.40
CA GLU A 21 6.74 1.25 -0.89
C GLU A 21 6.48 1.70 0.55
N VAL A 22 7.55 1.86 1.33
CA VAL A 22 7.48 2.43 2.68
C VAL A 22 8.34 3.67 2.72
N ASP A 23 7.72 4.83 3.00
CA ASP A 23 8.43 6.06 3.27
C ASP A 23 9.04 6.01 4.68
N ARG A 24 10.32 5.65 4.71
CA ARG A 24 11.12 5.56 5.94
C ARG A 24 11.49 6.91 6.53
N SER A 25 11.22 8.02 5.85
CA SER A 25 11.41 9.35 6.44
C SER A 25 10.32 9.69 7.46
N ILE A 26 9.13 9.11 7.31
CA ILE A 26 7.98 9.30 8.20
C ILE A 26 7.59 8.04 8.97
N CYS A 27 8.11 6.87 8.62
CA CYS A 27 7.86 5.64 9.37
C CYS A 27 8.37 5.75 10.81
N ILE A 28 7.45 5.68 11.78
CA ILE A 28 7.74 5.80 13.22
C ILE A 28 7.97 4.45 13.92
N GLY A 29 8.06 3.35 13.18
CA GLY A 29 8.31 2.02 13.74
C GLY A 29 7.20 1.46 14.64
N SER A 30 5.93 1.79 14.37
CA SER A 30 4.77 1.35 15.17
C SER A 30 4.48 -0.16 15.12
N ALA A 31 5.07 -0.88 14.16
CA ALA A 31 4.85 -2.29 13.88
C ALA A 31 3.42 -2.69 13.44
N GLN A 32 2.49 -1.73 13.26
CA GLN A 32 1.11 -2.01 12.86
C GLN A 32 1.01 -2.83 11.56
N CYS A 33 1.83 -2.51 10.56
CA CYS A 33 1.88 -3.22 9.29
C CYS A 33 2.33 -4.69 9.44
N THR A 34 3.28 -4.97 10.32
CA THR A 34 3.70 -6.35 10.63
C THR A 34 2.64 -7.11 11.41
N HIS A 35 1.81 -6.44 12.21
CA HIS A 35 0.70 -7.06 12.92
C HIS A 35 -0.43 -7.47 11.95
N GLN A 36 -0.74 -6.61 10.97
CA GLN A 36 -1.78 -6.85 9.97
C GLN A 36 -1.34 -7.84 8.89
N ALA A 37 -0.08 -7.75 8.45
CA ALA A 37 0.46 -8.55 7.35
C ALA A 37 1.90 -9.02 7.65
N PRO A 38 2.08 -9.95 8.60
CA PRO A 38 3.41 -10.40 9.07
C PRO A 38 4.28 -11.02 7.98
N ASP A 39 3.66 -11.61 6.95
CA ASP A 39 4.40 -12.22 5.82
C ASP A 39 4.78 -11.18 4.75
N ARG A 40 4.24 -9.96 4.84
CA ARG A 40 4.38 -8.90 3.83
C ARG A 40 5.24 -7.74 4.26
N PHE A 41 5.42 -7.55 5.56
CA PHE A 41 6.29 -6.52 6.11
C PHE A 41 7.19 -7.10 7.18
N HIS A 42 8.41 -6.57 7.26
CA HIS A 42 9.33 -6.83 8.35
C HIS A 42 9.91 -5.52 8.86
N LEU A 43 10.38 -5.52 10.10
CA LEU A 43 11.14 -4.41 10.64
C LEU A 43 12.63 -4.71 10.57
N ASP A 44 13.44 -3.71 10.25
CA ASP A 44 14.89 -3.80 10.40
C ASP A 44 15.34 -3.53 11.86
N THR A 45 16.64 -3.53 12.09
CA THR A 45 17.24 -3.30 13.40
C THR A 45 17.03 -1.88 13.94
N ALA A 46 16.62 -0.93 13.10
CA ALA A 46 16.26 0.43 13.47
C ALA A 46 14.73 0.59 13.65
N MET A 47 13.98 -0.52 13.70
CA MET A 47 12.51 -0.54 13.77
C MET A 47 11.82 0.09 12.55
N GLN A 48 12.53 0.25 11.43
CA GLN A 48 11.94 0.76 10.20
C GLN A 48 11.28 -0.37 9.41
N SER A 49 10.09 -0.12 8.88
CA SER A 49 9.34 -1.12 8.12
C SER A 49 9.84 -1.23 6.67
N HIS A 50 9.83 -2.45 6.16
CA HIS A 50 10.16 -2.79 4.78
C HIS A 50 9.16 -3.82 4.26
N PRO A 51 8.69 -3.69 3.01
CA PRO A 51 7.94 -4.75 2.38
C PRO A 51 8.86 -5.95 2.11
N THR A 52 8.36 -7.17 2.29
CA THR A 52 9.10 -8.40 1.98
C THR A 52 9.35 -8.55 0.48
N ALA A 53 8.46 -7.99 -0.34
CA ALA A 53 8.61 -7.87 -1.78
C ALA A 53 8.05 -6.51 -2.24
N PRO A 54 8.73 -5.81 -3.16
CA PRO A 54 8.28 -4.51 -3.67
C PRO A 54 7.04 -4.63 -4.55
N GLU A 55 6.77 -5.82 -5.09
CA GLU A 55 5.62 -6.10 -5.94
C GLU A 55 4.81 -7.25 -5.37
N SER A 56 3.48 -7.16 -5.49
CA SER A 56 2.56 -8.23 -5.13
C SER A 56 1.34 -8.20 -6.06
N ASP A 57 0.65 -9.32 -6.20
CA ASP A 57 -0.75 -9.26 -6.61
C ASP A 57 -1.56 -8.49 -5.56
N ALA A 58 -2.67 -7.89 -5.97
CA ALA A 58 -3.59 -7.20 -5.10
C ALA A 58 -3.93 -8.06 -3.87
N ASN A 59 -3.75 -7.47 -2.69
CA ASN A 59 -3.79 -8.22 -1.44
C ASN A 59 -4.44 -7.39 -0.34
N GLU A 60 -5.59 -7.84 0.14
CA GLU A 60 -6.36 -7.15 1.18
C GLU A 60 -5.57 -6.93 2.47
N LYS A 61 -4.64 -7.84 2.83
CA LYS A 61 -3.80 -7.67 4.02
C LYS A 61 -2.78 -6.54 3.85
N ILE A 62 -2.26 -6.36 2.64
CA ILE A 62 -1.32 -5.26 2.34
C ILE A 62 -2.06 -3.93 2.40
N LEU A 63 -3.27 -3.87 1.84
CA LEU A 63 -4.12 -2.68 1.93
C LEU A 63 -4.48 -2.35 3.39
N ALA A 64 -4.96 -3.33 4.16
CA ALA A 64 -5.26 -3.14 5.58
C ALA A 64 -4.04 -2.72 6.42
N ALA A 65 -2.83 -3.17 6.05
CA ALA A 65 -1.60 -2.73 6.69
C ALA A 65 -1.28 -1.26 6.39
N ALA A 66 -1.53 -0.80 5.16
CA ALA A 66 -1.37 0.59 4.77
C ALA A 66 -2.37 1.52 5.47
N GLU A 67 -3.66 1.16 5.44
CA GLU A 67 -4.73 1.87 6.16
C GLU A 67 -4.51 1.91 7.68
N GLY A 68 -3.91 0.85 8.24
CA GLY A 68 -3.59 0.76 9.67
C GLY A 68 -2.34 1.54 10.10
N CYS A 69 -1.61 2.14 9.16
CA CYS A 69 -0.39 2.88 9.46
C CYS A 69 -0.74 4.26 10.04
N PRO A 70 -0.36 4.58 11.29
CA PRO A 70 -0.80 5.81 11.97
C PRO A 70 -0.25 7.10 11.36
N VAL A 71 0.70 6.99 10.46
CA VAL A 71 1.38 8.08 9.76
C VAL A 71 1.38 7.88 8.24
N GLU A 72 0.57 6.92 7.75
CA GLU A 72 0.39 6.63 6.32
C GLU A 72 1.70 6.42 5.54
N ALA A 73 2.71 5.84 6.20
CA ALA A 73 4.04 5.62 5.62
C ALA A 73 4.08 4.57 4.49
N ILE A 74 2.97 3.90 4.17
CA ILE A 74 2.94 2.80 3.19
C ILE A 74 2.19 3.29 1.97
N MET A 75 2.85 3.27 0.81
CA MET A 75 2.25 3.63 -0.47
C MET A 75 2.00 2.37 -1.29
N ILE A 76 0.83 2.32 -1.92
CA ILE A 76 0.42 1.25 -2.83
C ILE A 76 -0.02 1.89 -4.13
N THR A 77 0.57 1.48 -5.25
CA THR A 77 0.20 1.94 -6.59
C THR A 77 -0.03 0.75 -7.53
N LEU A 78 -0.86 0.92 -8.56
CA LEU A 78 -1.04 -0.08 -9.60
C LEU A 78 0.23 -0.19 -10.46
N LEU A 79 0.79 -1.40 -10.54
CA LEU A 79 1.96 -1.72 -11.33
C LEU A 79 1.60 -1.59 -12.82
N GLY A 80 2.13 -0.57 -13.47
CA GLY A 80 1.93 -0.28 -14.89
C GLY A 80 1.31 1.08 -15.17
N SER A 81 0.32 1.51 -14.38
CA SER A 81 -0.25 2.86 -14.47
C SER A 81 0.35 3.85 -13.48
N GLY A 82 0.87 3.37 -12.34
CA GLY A 82 1.33 4.23 -11.25
C GLY A 82 0.19 4.91 -10.49
N GLU A 83 -1.06 4.51 -10.76
CA GLU A 83 -2.24 5.07 -10.11
C GLU A 83 -2.26 4.67 -8.63
N PRO A 84 -2.49 5.62 -7.70
CA PRO A 84 -2.51 5.31 -6.29
C PRO A 84 -3.71 4.43 -5.94
N VAL A 85 -3.42 3.35 -5.24
CA VAL A 85 -4.40 2.54 -4.51
C VAL A 85 -4.52 3.05 -3.07
N PHE A 86 -3.37 3.39 -2.45
CA PHE A 86 -3.31 4.03 -1.15
C PHE A 86 -2.04 4.91 -1.01
N PRO A 87 -2.15 6.09 -0.38
CA PRO A 87 -3.39 6.76 0.02
C PRO A 87 -4.21 7.18 -1.23
N PRO A 88 -5.54 7.23 -1.17
CA PRO A 88 -6.36 7.68 -2.30
C PRO A 88 -6.10 9.17 -2.59
N GLU A 89 -6.22 9.58 -3.86
CA GLU A 89 -6.23 11.01 -4.20
C GLU A 89 -7.49 11.68 -3.61
N GLU A 90 -7.33 12.90 -3.09
CA GLU A 90 -8.43 13.69 -2.51
C GLU A 90 -9.48 14.15 -3.54
#